data_AF-A0A352CPS7-F1
#
_entry.id   AF-A0A352CPS7-F1
#
_cell.length_a   1.000
_cell.length_b   1.000
_cell.length_c   1.000
_cell.angle_alpha   90.00
_cell.angle_beta   90.00
_cell.angle_gamma   90.00
#
_symmetry.space_group_name_H-M   'P 1'
#
loop_
_entity.id
_entity.type
_entity.pdbx_description
1 polymer ?
#
loop_
_entity_poly.entity_id
_entity_poly.type
_entity_poly.pdbx_seq_one_letter_code
_entity_poly.pdbx_strand_id
1 'polypeptide(L)'
;MKKSGLIIIAALSVVASVLLILTLIQQRKIADLQQKVEQLSEPPVGVYRKLARGQEVSILIVGDSIGASAGASPGHSWERLLTDWIYEEYAVRANVTNVSLGGTGSYAGYVQVMNLDDGVDYDLAIVCYGHNDSPEYLSESYEAIIRALRAKYIYCDLICVLQSSQRTYTDIINKIRELADHYGIPQADTIAAFENSGHAYEELSTDGIHPNDLGYSLYFEEISRLIREGTDAFREYIREDIAPLNPDMDEYERYYYVPYDQAVRSADGLSSQITFYAPLSGKPGLDYDRSGEGEVKIYIDDVPLCDEELGWDDFGTAHFISTLGHEPVSIEHSVRLEFTNAESSSKIHGLVFTDVK
;
A
#
# COMPACT_ATOMS: atom_id res chain seq x y z
N MET A 1 74.04 -23.60 -26.95
CA MET A 1 73.16 -24.33 -26.00
C MET A 1 72.42 -23.46 -24.98
N LYS A 2 72.97 -22.34 -24.46
CA LYS A 2 72.27 -21.52 -23.42
C LYS A 2 71.04 -20.72 -23.90
N LYS A 3 70.99 -20.21 -25.14
CA LYS A 3 69.83 -19.45 -25.67
C LYS A 3 68.59 -20.31 -25.88
N SER A 4 68.77 -21.57 -26.27
CA SER A 4 67.70 -22.53 -26.55
C SER A 4 66.91 -22.90 -25.29
N GLY A 5 67.59 -23.10 -24.16
CA GLY A 5 66.94 -23.40 -22.87
C GLY A 5 66.12 -22.24 -22.30
N LEU A 6 66.57 -20.99 -22.51
CA LEU A 6 65.85 -19.80 -22.04
C LEU A 6 64.53 -19.59 -22.81
N ILE A 7 64.53 -19.86 -24.12
CA ILE A 7 63.33 -19.79 -24.97
C ILE A 7 62.31 -20.86 -24.57
N ILE A 8 62.77 -22.08 -24.27
CA ILE A 8 61.90 -23.18 -23.83
C ILE A 8 61.25 -22.87 -22.46
N ILE A 9 62.01 -22.30 -21.52
CA ILE A 9 61.48 -21.90 -20.20
C ILE A 9 60.45 -20.78 -20.33
N ALA A 10 60.71 -19.77 -21.17
CA ALA A 10 59.77 -18.69 -21.45
C ALA A 10 58.48 -19.22 -22.11
N ALA A 11 58.59 -20.13 -23.08
CA ALA A 11 57.44 -20.76 -23.72
C ALA A 11 56.60 -21.60 -22.73
N LEU A 12 57.24 -22.39 -21.87
CA LEU A 12 56.57 -23.16 -20.82
C LEU A 12 55.87 -22.26 -19.80
N SER A 13 56.50 -21.14 -19.42
CA SER A 13 55.90 -20.12 -18.55
C SER A 13 54.64 -19.52 -19.17
N VAL A 14 54.66 -19.17 -20.46
CA VAL A 14 53.48 -18.63 -21.15
C VAL A 14 52.36 -19.66 -21.23
N VAL A 15 52.68 -20.92 -21.55
CA VAL A 15 51.69 -22.01 -21.58
C VAL A 15 51.06 -22.25 -20.21
N ALA A 16 51.87 -22.25 -19.13
CA ALA A 16 51.37 -22.40 -17.77
C ALA A 16 50.45 -21.24 -17.36
N SER A 17 50.80 -20.00 -17.71
CA SER A 17 49.97 -18.82 -17.45
C SER A 17 48.63 -18.88 -18.20
N VAL A 18 48.63 -19.31 -19.46
CA VAL A 18 47.39 -19.47 -20.25
C VAL A 18 46.50 -20.56 -19.67
N LEU A 19 47.07 -21.69 -19.27
CA LEU A 19 46.32 -22.78 -18.61
C LEU A 19 45.70 -22.31 -17.29
N LEU A 20 46.44 -21.53 -16.49
CA LEU A 20 45.92 -20.96 -15.24
C LEU A 20 44.73 -20.03 -15.52
N ILE A 21 44.85 -19.12 -16.50
CA ILE A 21 43.76 -18.20 -16.89
C ILE A 21 42.53 -18.97 -17.35
N LEU A 22 42.68 -20.00 -18.19
CA LEU A 22 41.58 -20.84 -18.64
C LEU A 22 40.90 -21.57 -17.48
N THR A 23 41.68 -22.05 -16.51
CA THR A 23 41.17 -22.72 -15.31
C THR A 23 40.35 -21.75 -14.45
N LEU A 24 40.83 -20.52 -14.26
CA LEU A 24 40.09 -19.48 -13.52
C LEU A 24 38.79 -19.09 -14.23
N ILE A 25 38.78 -18.96 -15.55
CA ILE A 25 37.57 -18.71 -16.34
C ILE A 25 36.57 -19.86 -16.17
N GLN A 26 37.05 -21.10 -16.20
CA GLN A 26 36.20 -22.28 -16.05
C GLN A 26 35.63 -22.40 -14.62
N GLN A 27 36.43 -22.13 -13.59
CA GLN A 27 35.99 -22.08 -12.20
C GLN A 27 34.92 -21.01 -11.99
N ARG A 28 35.09 -19.82 -12.58
CA ARG A 28 34.08 -18.75 -12.50
C ARG A 28 32.75 -19.17 -13.14
N LYS A 29 32.78 -19.78 -14.33
CA LYS A 29 31.56 -20.31 -14.97
C LYS A 29 30.89 -21.40 -14.14
N ILE A 30 31.65 -22.28 -13.49
CA ILE A 30 31.11 -23.31 -12.62
C ILE A 30 30.45 -22.67 -11.39
N ALA A 31 31.09 -21.68 -10.77
CA ALA A 31 30.52 -20.95 -9.64
C ALA A 31 29.22 -20.22 -10.03
N ASP A 32 29.21 -19.53 -11.18
CA ASP A 32 28.00 -18.86 -11.69
C ASP A 32 26.86 -19.87 -11.95
N LEU A 33 27.18 -21.05 -12.50
CA LEU A 33 26.21 -22.12 -12.72
C LEU A 33 25.71 -22.73 -11.41
N GLN A 34 26.59 -22.94 -10.43
CA GLN A 34 26.24 -23.47 -9.12
C GLN A 34 25.31 -22.51 -8.38
N GLN A 35 25.64 -21.21 -8.38
CA GLN A 35 24.79 -20.17 -7.82
C GLN A 35 23.41 -20.14 -8.48
N LYS A 36 23.36 -20.25 -9.82
CA LYS A 36 22.10 -20.29 -10.56
C LYS A 36 21.27 -21.55 -10.24
N VAL A 37 21.91 -22.70 -10.06
CA VAL A 37 21.24 -23.95 -9.64
C VAL A 37 20.70 -23.82 -8.21
N GLU A 38 21.46 -23.22 -7.30
CA GLU A 38 21.06 -23.01 -5.91
C GLU A 38 19.88 -22.05 -5.80
N GLN A 39 19.93 -20.91 -6.50
CA GLN A 39 18.80 -19.98 -6.62
C GLN A 39 17.55 -20.65 -7.21
N LEU A 40 17.72 -21.57 -8.17
CA LEU A 40 16.64 -22.37 -8.76
C LEU A 40 16.16 -23.52 -7.85
N SER A 41 16.83 -23.79 -6.74
CA SER A 41 16.42 -24.81 -5.77
C SER A 41 15.68 -24.25 -4.56
N GLU A 42 15.94 -22.99 -4.19
CA GLU A 42 15.20 -22.30 -3.12
C GLU A 42 13.80 -21.91 -3.59
N PRO A 43 12.79 -21.87 -2.69
CA PRO A 43 11.49 -21.29 -3.00
C PRO A 43 11.64 -19.84 -3.47
N PRO A 44 10.95 -19.40 -4.55
CA PRO A 44 10.99 -17.98 -4.90
C PRO A 44 10.31 -17.15 -3.81
N VAL A 45 10.91 -16.01 -3.53
CA VAL A 45 10.46 -15.03 -2.55
C VAL A 45 10.26 -13.70 -3.28
N GLY A 46 9.20 -12.97 -2.93
CA GLY A 46 8.77 -11.75 -3.60
C GLY A 46 7.98 -12.02 -4.89
N VAL A 47 7.18 -11.04 -5.31
CA VAL A 47 6.24 -11.18 -6.43
C VAL A 47 6.99 -11.50 -7.73
N TYR A 48 8.11 -10.84 -7.99
CA TYR A 48 8.84 -10.94 -9.25
C TYR A 48 9.42 -12.35 -9.48
N ARG A 49 10.03 -12.96 -8.45
CA ARG A 49 10.57 -14.33 -8.58
C ARG A 49 9.46 -15.37 -8.63
N LYS A 50 8.34 -15.14 -7.93
CA LYS A 50 7.17 -16.03 -7.99
C LYS A 50 6.58 -16.05 -9.40
N LEU A 51 6.34 -14.88 -10.00
CA LEU A 51 5.88 -14.75 -11.38
C LEU A 51 6.84 -15.43 -12.37
N ALA A 52 8.14 -15.14 -12.28
CA ALA A 52 9.15 -15.73 -13.16
C ALA A 52 9.24 -17.27 -13.07
N ARG A 53 8.70 -17.88 -12.01
CA ARG A 53 8.73 -19.33 -11.77
C ARG A 53 7.35 -19.97 -11.81
N GLY A 54 6.33 -19.26 -12.29
CA GLY A 54 4.99 -19.83 -12.46
C GLY A 54 4.28 -20.12 -11.14
N GLN A 55 4.60 -19.40 -10.06
CA GLN A 55 3.92 -19.54 -8.78
C GLN A 55 2.81 -18.51 -8.62
N GLU A 56 1.69 -18.93 -8.03
CA GLU A 56 0.59 -18.03 -7.69
C GLU A 56 1.07 -16.89 -6.78
N VAL A 57 0.46 -15.71 -6.99
CA VAL A 57 0.76 -14.50 -6.24
C VAL A 57 -0.49 -13.91 -5.62
N SER A 58 -0.36 -13.35 -4.43
CA SER A 58 -1.41 -12.59 -3.75
C SER A 58 -1.08 -11.10 -3.80
N ILE A 59 -2.03 -10.29 -4.27
CA ILE A 59 -1.87 -8.84 -4.44
C ILE A 59 -2.88 -8.10 -3.57
N LEU A 60 -2.41 -7.13 -2.79
CA LEU A 60 -3.22 -6.23 -2.00
C LEU A 60 -3.30 -4.87 -2.67
N ILE A 61 -4.50 -4.32 -2.83
CA ILE A 61 -4.70 -2.92 -3.26
C ILE A 61 -5.23 -2.14 -2.06
N VAL A 62 -4.52 -1.07 -1.69
CA VAL A 62 -4.90 -0.14 -0.62
C VAL A 62 -4.99 1.24 -1.22
N GLY A 63 -6.18 1.83 -1.26
CA GLY A 63 -6.39 3.09 -1.95
C GLY A 63 -7.71 3.78 -1.65
N ASP A 64 -7.96 4.86 -2.38
CA ASP A 64 -9.22 5.60 -2.34
C ASP A 64 -10.20 5.14 -3.44
N SER A 65 -11.08 6.03 -3.91
CA SER A 65 -12.03 5.71 -4.99
C SER A 65 -11.35 5.34 -6.30
N ILE A 66 -10.18 5.89 -6.61
CA ILE A 66 -9.37 5.53 -7.77
C ILE A 66 -8.76 4.13 -7.55
N GLY A 67 -8.32 3.85 -6.32
CA GLY A 67 -7.91 2.51 -5.89
C GLY A 67 -9.03 1.46 -6.09
N ALA A 68 -10.27 1.85 -5.84
CA ALA A 68 -11.47 1.03 -6.03
C ALA A 68 -11.97 0.97 -7.49
N SER A 69 -11.25 1.57 -8.45
CA SER A 69 -11.66 1.66 -9.86
C SER A 69 -12.96 2.44 -10.12
N ALA A 70 -13.32 3.40 -9.26
CA ALA A 70 -14.47 4.27 -9.52
C ALA A 70 -14.33 4.96 -10.88
N GLY A 71 -15.41 5.05 -11.66
CA GLY A 71 -15.39 5.58 -13.03
C GLY A 71 -15.20 4.53 -14.13
N ALA A 72 -14.77 3.31 -13.80
CA ALA A 72 -14.69 2.21 -14.76
C ALA A 72 -16.07 1.58 -15.04
N SER A 73 -16.30 1.20 -16.29
CA SER A 73 -17.38 0.31 -16.69
C SER A 73 -17.15 -1.11 -16.14
N PRO A 74 -18.21 -1.92 -15.93
CA PRO A 74 -18.04 -3.31 -15.52
C PRO A 74 -17.05 -4.08 -16.41
N GLY A 75 -16.08 -4.74 -15.77
CA GLY A 75 -15.01 -5.50 -16.45
C GLY A 75 -13.77 -4.70 -16.85
N HIS A 76 -13.75 -3.37 -16.63
CA HIS A 76 -12.62 -2.49 -16.97
C HIS A 76 -11.89 -1.94 -15.73
N SER A 77 -12.13 -2.51 -14.55
CA SER A 77 -11.32 -2.20 -13.38
C SER A 77 -9.86 -2.61 -13.62
N TRP A 78 -8.92 -1.78 -13.15
CA TRP A 78 -7.50 -2.05 -13.32
C TRP A 78 -7.06 -3.34 -12.60
N GLU A 79 -7.74 -3.75 -11.51
CA GLU A 79 -7.52 -5.07 -10.90
C GLU A 79 -7.83 -6.21 -11.88
N ARG A 80 -8.92 -6.09 -12.64
CA ARG A 80 -9.36 -7.12 -13.58
C ARG A 80 -8.38 -7.21 -14.73
N LEU A 81 -8.02 -6.05 -15.31
CA LEU A 81 -7.00 -5.96 -16.35
C LEU A 81 -5.67 -6.56 -15.89
N LEU A 82 -5.25 -6.26 -14.65
CA LEU A 82 -4.01 -6.77 -14.08
C LEU A 82 -4.04 -8.30 -13.90
N THR A 83 -5.12 -8.86 -13.35
CA THR A 83 -5.23 -10.32 -13.15
C THR A 83 -5.28 -11.09 -14.47
N ASP A 84 -6.04 -10.59 -15.46
CA ASP A 84 -6.13 -11.21 -16.78
C ASP A 84 -4.74 -11.16 -17.47
N TRP A 85 -4.05 -10.03 -17.41
CA TRP A 85 -2.71 -9.88 -17.97
C TRP A 85 -1.66 -10.78 -17.29
N ILE A 86 -1.63 -10.88 -15.95
CA ILE A 86 -0.69 -11.77 -15.26
C ILE A 86 -0.89 -13.22 -15.69
N TYR A 87 -2.14 -13.65 -15.88
CA TYR A 87 -2.43 -14.99 -16.36
C TYR A 87 -1.96 -15.19 -17.81
N GLU A 88 -2.21 -14.23 -18.70
CA GLU A 88 -1.79 -14.31 -20.10
C GLU A 88 -0.26 -14.28 -20.26
N GLU A 89 0.42 -13.44 -19.49
CA GLU A 89 1.87 -13.23 -19.60
C GLU A 89 2.69 -14.34 -18.93
N TYR A 90 2.29 -14.75 -17.73
CA TYR A 90 3.09 -15.64 -16.88
C TYR A 90 2.47 -17.03 -16.71
N ALA A 91 1.25 -17.27 -17.20
CA ALA A 91 0.46 -18.47 -16.88
C ALA A 91 0.28 -18.68 -15.37
N VAL A 92 0.22 -17.57 -14.61
CA VAL A 92 0.10 -17.53 -13.16
C VAL A 92 -1.27 -17.00 -12.76
N ARG A 93 -1.87 -17.59 -11.73
CA ARG A 93 -3.04 -17.00 -11.08
C ARG A 93 -2.61 -15.91 -10.10
N ALA A 94 -3.15 -14.71 -10.26
CA ALA A 94 -3.07 -13.63 -9.27
C ALA A 94 -4.39 -13.57 -8.47
N ASN A 95 -4.29 -13.62 -7.14
CA ASN A 95 -5.43 -13.41 -6.25
C ASN A 95 -5.34 -11.98 -5.72
N VAL A 96 -6.35 -11.14 -6.01
CA VAL A 96 -6.37 -9.74 -5.59
C VAL A 96 -7.35 -9.56 -4.44
N THR A 97 -6.91 -8.88 -3.39
CA THR A 97 -7.76 -8.30 -2.36
C THR A 97 -7.69 -6.79 -2.49
N ASN A 98 -8.84 -6.12 -2.65
CA ASN A 98 -8.91 -4.68 -2.74
C ASN A 98 -9.65 -4.12 -1.51
N VAL A 99 -8.93 -3.42 -0.64
CA VAL A 99 -9.45 -2.82 0.59
C VAL A 99 -9.66 -1.30 0.46
N SER A 100 -9.69 -0.80 -0.76
CA SER A 100 -9.80 0.64 -1.04
C SER A 100 -11.13 1.22 -0.57
N LEU A 101 -11.10 2.41 0.02
CA LEU A 101 -12.27 3.13 0.54
C LEU A 101 -12.43 4.48 -0.16
N GLY A 102 -13.52 4.62 -0.92
CA GLY A 102 -13.84 5.83 -1.66
C GLY A 102 -13.98 7.07 -0.79
N GLY A 103 -13.47 8.22 -1.25
CA GLY A 103 -13.59 9.49 -0.53
C GLY A 103 -12.70 9.62 0.71
N THR A 104 -11.81 8.66 0.97
CA THR A 104 -10.90 8.66 2.12
C THR A 104 -9.45 8.94 1.70
N GLY A 105 -8.66 9.50 2.63
CA GLY A 105 -7.21 9.69 2.47
C GLY A 105 -6.40 8.54 3.10
N SER A 106 -5.08 8.67 3.09
CA SER A 106 -4.13 7.63 3.49
C SER A 106 -4.29 7.13 4.93
N TYR A 107 -4.84 7.93 5.85
CA TYR A 107 -5.11 7.47 7.21
C TYR A 107 -6.05 6.25 7.23
N ALA A 108 -7.12 6.30 6.41
CA ALA A 108 -8.03 5.18 6.26
C ALA A 108 -7.32 3.94 5.70
N GLY A 109 -6.41 4.12 4.75
CA GLY A 109 -5.58 3.05 4.21
C GLY A 109 -4.71 2.38 5.27
N TYR A 110 -4.10 3.17 6.16
CA TYR A 110 -3.33 2.63 7.28
C TYR A 110 -4.22 1.81 8.22
N VAL A 111 -5.40 2.32 8.61
CA VAL A 111 -6.35 1.60 9.46
C VAL A 111 -6.84 0.30 8.81
N GLN A 112 -7.15 0.33 7.52
CA GLN A 112 -7.52 -0.86 6.75
C GLN A 112 -6.42 -1.92 6.79
N VAL A 113 -5.16 -1.54 6.55
CA VAL A 113 -4.02 -2.48 6.63
C VAL A 113 -3.89 -3.06 8.02
N MET A 114 -4.02 -2.25 9.07
CA MET A 114 -3.90 -2.72 10.46
C MET A 114 -5.02 -3.71 10.82
N ASN A 115 -6.26 -3.40 10.44
CA ASN A 115 -7.44 -4.24 10.72
C ASN A 115 -7.56 -5.48 9.84
N LEU A 116 -6.87 -5.54 8.69
CA LEU A 116 -7.00 -6.65 7.74
C LEU A 116 -6.46 -7.98 8.30
N ASP A 117 -7.31 -8.85 8.81
CA ASP A 117 -6.91 -10.18 9.34
C ASP A 117 -7.56 -11.30 8.54
N ASP A 118 -7.18 -11.42 7.27
CA ASP A 118 -7.71 -12.41 6.33
C ASP A 118 -6.84 -13.68 6.21
N GLY A 119 -5.69 -13.71 6.90
CA GLY A 119 -4.73 -14.82 6.87
C GLY A 119 -3.95 -14.95 5.56
N VAL A 120 -3.97 -13.93 4.68
CA VAL A 120 -3.24 -13.92 3.41
C VAL A 120 -1.86 -13.30 3.60
N ASP A 121 -0.81 -13.98 3.13
CA ASP A 121 0.53 -13.39 2.99
C ASP A 121 0.65 -12.80 1.58
N TYR A 122 0.66 -11.47 1.50
CA TYR A 122 0.67 -10.75 0.23
C TYR A 122 2.08 -10.65 -0.34
N ASP A 123 2.19 -10.83 -1.66
CA ASP A 123 3.44 -10.75 -2.41
C ASP A 123 3.70 -9.36 -2.99
N LEU A 124 2.62 -8.62 -3.27
CA LEU A 124 2.65 -7.26 -3.78
C LEU A 124 1.54 -6.44 -3.13
N ALA A 125 1.87 -5.24 -2.67
CA ALA A 125 0.90 -4.23 -2.28
C ALA A 125 0.99 -3.02 -3.21
N ILE A 126 -0.15 -2.56 -3.71
CA ILE A 126 -0.26 -1.36 -4.54
C ILE A 126 -0.98 -0.28 -3.73
N VAL A 127 -0.30 0.83 -3.48
CA VAL A 127 -0.80 1.96 -2.69
C VAL A 127 -1.25 3.07 -3.64
N CYS A 128 -2.55 3.40 -3.60
CA CYS A 128 -3.18 4.37 -4.51
C CYS A 128 -3.96 5.43 -3.72
N TYR A 129 -3.25 6.46 -3.25
CA TYR A 129 -3.76 7.61 -2.51
C TYR A 129 -3.15 8.91 -3.02
N GLY A 130 -3.68 10.05 -2.59
CA GLY A 130 -3.24 11.39 -2.95
C GLY A 130 -4.38 12.35 -3.25
N HIS A 131 -5.49 11.90 -3.85
CA HIS A 131 -6.59 12.77 -4.25
C HIS A 131 -7.30 13.40 -3.04
N ASN A 132 -7.64 12.57 -2.06
CA ASN A 132 -8.38 12.99 -0.86
C ASN A 132 -7.45 13.39 0.30
N ASP A 133 -6.13 13.27 0.12
CA ASP A 133 -5.18 13.53 1.18
C ASP A 133 -5.01 15.03 1.45
N SER A 134 -5.02 15.40 2.72
CA SER A 134 -4.57 16.71 3.15
C SER A 134 -3.03 16.75 3.11
N PRO A 135 -2.42 17.81 2.55
CA PRO A 135 -0.96 17.99 2.60
C PRO A 135 -0.38 17.95 4.02
N GLU A 136 -1.18 18.33 5.02
CA GLU A 136 -0.76 18.35 6.43
C GLU A 136 -0.51 16.94 7.00
N TYR A 137 -1.36 15.97 6.64
CA TYR A 137 -1.35 14.62 7.24
C TYR A 137 -0.82 13.53 6.30
N LEU A 138 -0.63 13.87 5.03
CA LEU A 138 -0.17 12.92 4.01
C LEU A 138 1.15 12.24 4.42
N SER A 139 2.13 13.00 4.91
CA SER A 139 3.45 12.44 5.21
C SER A 139 3.40 11.37 6.28
N GLU A 140 2.70 11.60 7.40
CA GLU A 140 2.54 10.62 8.47
C GLU A 140 1.71 9.42 8.01
N SER A 141 0.56 9.66 7.38
CA SER A 141 -0.41 8.62 7.09
C SER A 141 0.04 7.71 5.95
N TYR A 142 0.66 8.27 4.90
CA TYR A 142 1.15 7.49 3.77
C TYR A 142 2.39 6.67 4.17
N GLU A 143 3.29 7.23 4.99
CA GLU A 143 4.42 6.49 5.54
C GLU A 143 3.97 5.37 6.49
N ALA A 144 2.92 5.60 7.29
CA ALA A 144 2.30 4.58 8.13
C ALA A 144 1.79 3.38 7.31
N ILE A 145 1.17 3.60 6.15
CA ILE A 145 0.78 2.50 5.24
C ILE A 145 2.01 1.68 4.83
N ILE A 146 3.06 2.34 4.32
CA ILE A 146 4.27 1.67 3.84
C ILE A 146 4.88 0.80 4.94
N ARG A 147 5.03 1.35 6.14
CA ARG A 147 5.62 0.65 7.28
C ARG A 147 4.72 -0.49 7.77
N ALA A 148 3.42 -0.27 7.87
CA ALA A 148 2.46 -1.30 8.27
C ALA A 148 2.48 -2.50 7.30
N LEU A 149 2.48 -2.26 5.99
CA LEU A 149 2.59 -3.30 4.98
C LEU A 149 3.88 -4.11 5.12
N ARG A 150 5.03 -3.45 5.28
CA ARG A 150 6.33 -4.12 5.47
C ARG A 150 6.45 -4.88 6.78
N ALA A 151 5.81 -4.39 7.84
CA ALA A 151 5.79 -5.06 9.13
C ALA A 151 4.92 -6.32 9.09
N LYS A 152 3.77 -6.24 8.43
CA LYS A 152 2.77 -7.31 8.37
C LYS A 152 3.11 -8.40 7.37
N TYR A 153 3.67 -8.04 6.21
CA TYR A 153 3.94 -8.94 5.10
C TYR A 153 5.43 -8.94 4.75
N ILE A 154 6.17 -9.93 5.27
CA ILE A 154 7.64 -9.96 5.28
C ILE A 154 8.27 -10.05 3.88
N TYR A 155 7.52 -10.50 2.88
CA TYR A 155 7.99 -10.67 1.50
C TYR A 155 7.15 -9.91 0.47
N CYS A 156 6.47 -8.86 0.92
CA CYS A 156 5.60 -8.04 0.09
C CYS A 156 6.38 -6.91 -0.58
N ASP A 157 6.49 -6.95 -1.91
CA ASP A 157 6.94 -5.83 -2.72
C ASP A 157 5.86 -4.72 -2.72
N LEU A 158 6.26 -3.46 -2.93
CA LEU A 158 5.32 -2.34 -2.97
C LEU A 158 5.39 -1.63 -4.33
N ILE A 159 4.27 -1.06 -4.77
CA ILE A 159 4.20 -0.06 -5.84
C ILE A 159 3.35 1.12 -5.35
N CYS A 160 3.85 2.33 -5.51
CA CYS A 160 3.08 3.56 -5.24
C CYS A 160 2.51 4.11 -6.54
N VAL A 161 1.22 4.40 -6.58
CA VAL A 161 0.57 5.04 -7.74
C VAL A 161 0.58 6.55 -7.55
N LEU A 162 1.08 7.29 -8.54
CA LEU A 162 0.94 8.74 -8.60
C LEU A 162 -0.36 9.06 -9.34
N GLN A 163 -1.42 9.39 -8.60
CA GLN A 163 -2.76 9.52 -9.16
C GLN A 163 -2.87 10.68 -10.16
N SER A 164 -3.30 10.36 -11.38
CA SER A 164 -3.51 11.32 -12.47
C SER A 164 -4.52 12.42 -12.15
N SER A 165 -5.41 12.21 -11.17
CA SER A 165 -6.37 13.21 -10.67
C SER A 165 -5.72 14.48 -10.14
N GLN A 166 -4.45 14.41 -9.72
CA GLN A 166 -3.65 15.57 -9.32
C GLN A 166 -3.22 16.44 -10.51
N ARG A 167 -3.31 15.91 -11.75
CA ARG A 167 -2.99 16.51 -13.06
C ARG A 167 -1.53 16.92 -13.27
N THR A 168 -0.83 17.25 -12.19
CA THR A 168 0.55 17.71 -12.15
C THR A 168 1.21 17.18 -10.88
N TYR A 169 2.52 17.38 -10.75
CA TYR A 169 3.28 17.02 -9.55
C TYR A 169 3.07 18.06 -8.44
N THR A 170 1.89 18.03 -7.83
CA THR A 170 1.53 18.86 -6.66
C THR A 170 2.41 18.53 -5.45
N ASP A 171 2.32 19.32 -4.39
CA ASP A 171 3.05 19.05 -3.14
C ASP A 171 2.71 17.67 -2.57
N ILE A 172 1.45 17.23 -2.72
CA ILE A 172 0.99 15.88 -2.39
C ILE A 172 1.78 14.83 -3.19
N ILE A 173 1.81 14.96 -4.52
CA ILE A 173 2.52 14.01 -5.37
C ILE A 173 4.01 14.01 -5.07
N ASN A 174 4.64 15.17 -4.91
CA ASN A 174 6.06 15.24 -4.61
C ASN A 174 6.40 14.61 -3.25
N LYS A 175 5.51 14.73 -2.26
CA LYS A 175 5.67 14.04 -0.97
C LYS A 175 5.56 12.53 -1.11
N ILE A 176 4.60 12.02 -1.90
CA ILE A 176 4.49 10.58 -2.19
C ILE A 176 5.75 10.07 -2.89
N ARG A 177 6.28 10.82 -3.86
CA ARG A 177 7.53 10.49 -4.56
C ARG A 177 8.72 10.44 -3.61
N GLU A 178 8.85 11.44 -2.73
CA GLU A 178 9.91 11.48 -1.71
C GLU A 178 9.86 10.25 -0.79
N LEU A 179 8.67 9.88 -0.30
CA LEU A 179 8.49 8.68 0.51
C LEU A 179 8.81 7.41 -0.27
N ALA A 180 8.27 7.26 -1.48
CA ALA A 180 8.53 6.10 -2.32
C ALA A 180 10.03 5.96 -2.63
N ASP A 181 10.71 7.04 -2.98
CA ASP A 181 12.16 7.06 -3.24
C ASP A 181 12.97 6.69 -1.99
N HIS A 182 12.61 7.25 -0.82
CA HIS A 182 13.26 6.95 0.46
C HIS A 182 13.20 5.46 0.81
N TYR A 183 12.08 4.81 0.48
CA TYR A 183 11.88 3.38 0.71
C TYR A 183 12.29 2.49 -0.48
N GLY A 184 12.77 3.05 -1.59
CA GLY A 184 13.13 2.30 -2.80
C GLY A 184 11.94 1.66 -3.52
N ILE A 185 10.74 2.22 -3.36
CA ILE A 185 9.47 1.71 -3.90
C ILE A 185 9.26 2.23 -5.33
N PRO A 186 9.06 1.36 -6.33
CA PRO A 186 8.69 1.76 -7.68
C PRO A 186 7.40 2.61 -7.73
N GLN A 187 7.39 3.61 -8.60
CA GLN A 187 6.28 4.54 -8.76
C GLN A 187 5.60 4.33 -10.12
N ALA A 188 4.31 4.03 -10.12
CA ALA A 188 3.47 4.04 -11.32
C ALA A 188 3.02 5.48 -11.61
N ASP A 189 3.72 6.15 -12.52
CA ASP A 189 3.50 7.56 -12.83
C ASP A 189 2.35 7.75 -13.83
N THR A 190 1.13 7.68 -13.32
CA THR A 190 -0.07 7.81 -14.16
C THR A 190 -0.34 9.25 -14.59
N ILE A 191 0.27 10.24 -13.92
CA ILE A 191 0.23 11.65 -14.34
C ILE A 191 0.98 11.79 -15.68
N ALA A 192 2.22 11.30 -15.73
CA ALA A 192 3.00 11.28 -16.96
C ALA A 192 2.33 10.43 -18.05
N ALA A 193 1.75 9.28 -17.68
CA ALA A 193 1.03 8.43 -18.64
C ALA A 193 -0.16 9.16 -19.27
N PHE A 194 -0.95 9.90 -18.47
CA PHE A 194 -2.06 10.71 -18.98
C PHE A 194 -1.55 11.81 -19.91
N GLU A 195 -0.53 12.57 -19.50
CA GLU A 195 0.05 13.67 -20.29
C GLU A 195 0.62 13.19 -21.63
N ASN A 196 1.26 12.01 -21.65
CA ASN A 196 1.92 11.47 -22.84
C ASN A 196 1.03 10.57 -23.70
N SER A 197 -0.22 10.32 -23.29
CA SER A 197 -1.16 9.43 -24.00
C SER A 197 -1.60 9.95 -25.36
N GLY A 198 -1.49 11.27 -25.60
CA GLY A 198 -2.03 11.93 -26.79
C GLY A 198 -3.54 12.17 -26.74
N HIS A 199 -4.21 11.78 -25.65
CA HIS A 199 -5.62 12.08 -25.38
C HIS A 199 -5.75 13.33 -24.51
N ALA A 200 -6.84 14.07 -24.68
CA ALA A 200 -7.21 15.11 -23.73
C ALA A 200 -7.62 14.46 -22.39
N TYR A 201 -7.39 15.16 -21.28
CA TYR A 201 -7.70 14.63 -19.95
C TYR A 201 -9.18 14.25 -19.81
N GLU A 202 -10.07 15.03 -20.41
CA GLU A 202 -11.53 14.82 -20.38
C GLU A 202 -11.97 13.58 -21.18
N GLU A 203 -11.12 13.06 -22.07
CA GLU A 203 -11.34 11.77 -22.73
C GLU A 203 -10.94 10.59 -21.82
N LEU A 204 -10.09 10.83 -20.82
CA LEU A 204 -9.57 9.83 -19.89
C LEU A 204 -10.31 9.82 -18.54
N SER A 205 -11.05 10.88 -18.23
CA SER A 205 -11.83 11.03 -17.00
C SER A 205 -13.10 11.84 -17.26
N THR A 206 -14.25 11.23 -16.98
CA THR A 206 -15.56 11.83 -17.29
C THR A 206 -15.95 12.93 -16.30
N ASP A 207 -15.62 12.78 -15.02
CA ASP A 207 -15.93 13.76 -13.96
C ASP A 207 -14.74 14.63 -13.55
N GLY A 208 -13.59 14.42 -14.20
CA GLY A 208 -12.35 15.16 -13.94
C GLY A 208 -11.53 14.64 -12.77
N ILE A 209 -12.00 13.62 -12.04
CA ILE A 209 -11.35 12.99 -10.89
C ILE A 209 -11.04 11.52 -11.19
N HIS A 210 -12.06 10.76 -11.54
CA HIS A 210 -12.00 9.33 -11.71
C HIS A 210 -11.63 8.97 -13.15
N PRO A 211 -10.59 8.15 -13.39
CA PRO A 211 -10.34 7.58 -14.70
C PRO A 211 -11.56 6.83 -15.23
N ASN A 212 -11.81 6.89 -16.53
CA ASN A 212 -12.74 6.00 -17.21
C ASN A 212 -12.00 4.77 -17.76
N ASP A 213 -12.64 3.95 -18.57
CA ASP A 213 -12.04 2.73 -19.15
C ASP A 213 -10.70 2.99 -19.86
N LEU A 214 -10.60 4.10 -20.61
CA LEU A 214 -9.37 4.50 -21.31
C LEU A 214 -8.33 5.07 -20.33
N GLY A 215 -8.76 5.81 -19.32
CA GLY A 215 -7.85 6.27 -18.26
C GLY A 215 -7.26 5.10 -17.46
N TYR A 216 -8.08 4.11 -17.09
CA TYR A 216 -7.62 2.94 -16.35
C TYR A 216 -6.74 2.01 -17.18
N SER A 217 -6.84 2.00 -18.51
CA SER A 217 -5.87 1.27 -19.33
C SER A 217 -4.45 1.83 -19.16
N LEU A 218 -4.29 3.16 -18.99
CA LEU A 218 -3.00 3.78 -18.73
C LEU A 218 -2.47 3.46 -17.32
N TYR A 219 -3.35 3.37 -16.31
CA TYR A 219 -2.96 2.89 -14.97
C TYR A 219 -2.43 1.45 -15.05
N PHE A 220 -3.19 0.58 -15.73
CA PHE A 220 -2.81 -0.80 -15.97
C PHE A 220 -1.46 -0.92 -16.69
N GLU A 221 -1.22 -0.12 -17.73
CA GLU A 221 0.03 -0.12 -18.51
C GLU A 221 1.24 0.23 -17.62
N GLU A 222 1.16 1.28 -16.79
CA GLU A 222 2.27 1.65 -15.91
C GLU A 222 2.55 0.57 -14.85
N ILE A 223 1.52 0.02 -14.22
CA ILE A 223 1.69 -1.00 -13.18
C ILE A 223 2.23 -2.30 -13.78
N SER A 224 1.65 -2.76 -14.89
CA SER A 224 2.10 -3.98 -15.58
C SER A 224 3.52 -3.83 -16.12
N ARG A 225 3.91 -2.64 -16.59
CA ARG A 225 5.29 -2.33 -16.99
C ARG A 225 6.26 -2.53 -15.82
N LEU A 226 5.96 -1.97 -14.65
CA LEU A 226 6.82 -2.14 -13.45
C LEU A 226 6.90 -3.60 -13.00
N ILE A 227 5.78 -4.34 -13.05
CA ILE A 227 5.76 -5.76 -12.71
C ILE A 227 6.63 -6.56 -13.69
N ARG A 228 6.51 -6.28 -14.98
CA ARG A 228 7.33 -6.90 -16.03
C ARG A 228 8.80 -6.61 -15.85
N GLU A 229 9.17 -5.35 -15.67
CA GLU A 229 10.57 -4.95 -15.47
C GLU A 229 11.21 -5.64 -14.26
N GLY A 230 10.48 -5.71 -13.13
CA GLY A 230 10.96 -6.43 -11.95
C GLY A 230 11.08 -7.93 -12.17
N THR A 231 10.13 -8.53 -12.89
CA THR A 231 10.11 -9.97 -13.20
C THR A 231 11.24 -10.34 -14.18
N ASP A 232 11.42 -9.58 -15.25
CA ASP A 232 12.46 -9.80 -16.26
C ASP A 232 13.87 -9.62 -15.68
N ALA A 233 14.02 -8.68 -14.73
CA ALA A 233 15.25 -8.48 -13.99
C ALA A 233 15.52 -9.55 -12.92
N PHE A 234 14.57 -10.47 -12.68
CA PHE A 234 14.60 -11.40 -11.55
C PHE A 234 14.90 -10.68 -10.23
N ARG A 235 14.26 -9.51 -10.02
CA ARG A 235 14.54 -8.66 -8.87
C ARG A 235 14.38 -9.47 -7.58
N GLU A 236 15.42 -9.44 -6.75
CA GLU A 236 15.39 -10.05 -5.43
C GLU A 236 14.58 -9.16 -4.47
N TYR A 237 13.79 -9.80 -3.61
CA TYR A 237 13.20 -9.11 -2.48
C TYR A 237 14.30 -8.79 -1.48
N ILE A 238 14.48 -7.50 -1.17
CA ILE A 238 15.46 -7.04 -0.19
C ILE A 238 14.68 -6.38 0.94
N ARG A 239 14.71 -7.03 2.11
CA ARG A 239 14.20 -6.42 3.34
C ARG A 239 15.29 -5.50 3.90
N GLU A 240 15.07 -4.20 3.78
CA GLU A 240 15.90 -3.20 4.43
C GLU A 240 15.14 -2.57 5.60
N ASP A 241 15.82 -2.49 6.74
CA ASP A 241 15.36 -1.70 7.88
C ASP A 241 15.71 -0.24 7.62
N ILE A 242 14.75 0.47 7.01
CA ILE A 242 14.88 1.87 6.62
C ILE A 242 14.28 2.72 7.74
N ALA A 243 15.08 3.62 8.31
CA ALA A 243 14.63 4.57 9.32
C ALA A 243 13.49 5.44 8.75
N PRO A 244 12.48 5.79 9.57
CA PRO A 244 11.38 6.61 9.08
C PRO A 244 11.86 8.01 8.69
N LEU A 245 11.22 8.58 7.67
CA LEU A 245 11.44 9.96 7.25
C LEU A 245 10.71 10.92 8.20
N ASN A 246 9.49 10.57 8.63
CA ASN A 246 8.77 11.27 9.67
C ASN A 246 9.30 10.86 11.06
N PRO A 247 9.77 11.80 11.91
CA PRO A 247 10.29 11.49 13.23
C PRO A 247 9.25 10.90 14.20
N ASP A 248 7.97 11.10 13.95
CA ASP A 248 6.87 10.70 14.83
C ASP A 248 6.27 9.32 14.44
N MET A 249 6.96 8.55 13.58
CA MET A 249 6.42 7.26 13.09
C MET A 249 6.23 6.20 14.18
N ASP A 250 6.94 6.27 15.29
CA ASP A 250 6.75 5.36 16.43
C ASP A 250 5.32 5.40 17.00
N GLU A 251 4.59 6.50 16.74
CA GLU A 251 3.18 6.67 17.11
C GLU A 251 2.26 5.73 16.33
N TYR A 252 2.56 5.44 15.06
CA TYR A 252 1.78 4.55 14.22
C TYR A 252 2.15 3.07 14.39
N GLU A 253 3.18 2.76 15.18
CA GLU A 253 3.50 1.37 15.53
C GLU A 253 2.63 0.84 16.70
N ARG A 254 1.95 1.74 17.42
CA ARG A 254 1.07 1.42 18.56
C ARG A 254 -0.39 1.67 18.20
N TYR A 255 -1.06 0.61 17.78
CA TYR A 255 -2.42 0.62 17.26
C TYR A 255 -3.39 -0.13 18.18
N TYR A 256 -4.56 0.45 18.43
CA TYR A 256 -5.65 -0.20 19.16
C TYR A 256 -6.99 0.12 18.50
N TYR A 257 -7.73 -0.93 18.14
CA TYR A 257 -9.07 -0.82 17.55
C TYR A 257 -10.11 -1.34 18.53
N VAL A 258 -11.16 -0.56 18.76
CA VAL A 258 -12.29 -0.96 19.61
C VAL A 258 -13.53 -1.11 18.73
N PRO A 259 -13.97 -2.35 18.44
CA PRO A 259 -15.18 -2.56 17.67
C PRO A 259 -16.41 -2.04 18.43
N TYR A 260 -17.36 -1.48 17.69
CA TYR A 260 -18.53 -0.84 18.25
C TYR A 260 -19.52 -1.81 18.90
N ASP A 261 -19.39 -3.11 18.64
CA ASP A 261 -20.19 -4.14 19.31
C ASP A 261 -19.93 -4.23 20.83
N GLN A 262 -18.83 -3.64 21.33
CA GLN A 262 -18.54 -3.49 22.76
C GLN A 262 -19.33 -2.35 23.42
N ALA A 263 -19.99 -1.49 22.64
CA ALA A 263 -20.71 -0.34 23.18
C ALA A 263 -22.04 -0.75 23.84
N VAL A 264 -22.31 -0.18 25.01
CA VAL A 264 -23.62 -0.29 25.67
C VAL A 264 -24.50 0.85 25.18
N ARG A 265 -25.61 0.53 24.51
CA ARG A 265 -26.55 1.52 23.96
C ARG A 265 -27.62 1.92 24.97
N SER A 266 -28.04 3.18 24.95
CA SER A 266 -29.21 3.65 25.69
C SER A 266 -30.50 3.07 25.13
N ALA A 267 -31.55 3.01 25.96
CA ALA A 267 -32.83 2.42 25.58
C ALA A 267 -33.53 3.16 24.42
N ASP A 268 -33.26 4.44 24.24
CA ASP A 268 -33.76 5.27 23.13
C ASP A 268 -32.87 5.22 21.87
N GLY A 269 -31.71 4.58 21.95
CA GLY A 269 -30.73 4.49 20.87
C GLY A 269 -30.01 5.80 20.55
N LEU A 270 -30.20 6.86 21.34
CA LEU A 270 -29.61 8.18 21.09
C LEU A 270 -28.22 8.36 21.69
N SER A 271 -27.75 7.40 22.50
CA SER A 271 -26.40 7.40 23.02
C SER A 271 -25.83 6.00 23.17
N SER A 272 -24.51 5.90 23.18
CA SER A 272 -23.79 4.66 23.43
C SER A 272 -22.50 4.93 24.18
N GLN A 273 -22.05 3.98 25.00
CA GLN A 273 -20.84 4.13 25.79
C GLN A 273 -19.97 2.88 25.69
N ILE A 274 -18.69 3.10 25.42
CA ILE A 274 -17.63 2.10 25.49
C ILE A 274 -16.87 2.34 26.80
N THR A 275 -16.69 1.28 27.60
CA THR A 275 -16.00 1.37 28.90
C THR A 275 -14.61 0.78 28.81
N PHE A 276 -13.63 1.51 29.34
CA PHE A 276 -12.23 1.12 29.40
C PHE A 276 -11.90 0.74 30.85
N TYR A 277 -11.32 -0.45 31.03
CA TYR A 277 -10.98 -0.98 32.36
C TYR A 277 -9.53 -0.69 32.78
N ALA A 278 -8.73 -0.17 31.85
CA ALA A 278 -7.39 0.36 32.08
C ALA A 278 -7.30 1.70 31.34
N PRO A 279 -6.57 2.69 31.91
CA PRO A 279 -6.34 3.94 31.21
C PRO A 279 -5.67 3.70 29.86
N LEU A 280 -6.06 4.50 28.88
CA LEU A 280 -5.54 4.48 27.52
C LEU A 280 -5.23 5.92 27.11
N SER A 281 -4.05 6.18 26.54
CA SER A 281 -3.83 7.44 25.81
C SER A 281 -3.47 7.17 24.36
N GLY A 282 -4.00 7.96 23.43
CA GLY A 282 -3.72 7.84 22.00
C GLY A 282 -4.47 8.86 21.15
N LYS A 283 -4.08 9.02 19.89
CA LYS A 283 -4.76 9.87 18.91
C LYS A 283 -6.05 9.17 18.44
N PRO A 284 -7.22 9.79 18.62
CA PRO A 284 -8.51 9.15 18.34
C PRO A 284 -8.87 9.21 16.86
N GLY A 285 -9.50 8.15 16.36
CA GLY A 285 -10.11 8.06 15.04
C GLY A 285 -11.45 7.33 15.11
N LEU A 286 -12.25 7.48 14.06
CA LEU A 286 -13.58 6.87 13.93
C LEU A 286 -13.66 6.08 12.63
N ASP A 287 -14.25 4.90 12.72
CA ASP A 287 -14.57 4.01 11.61
C ASP A 287 -16.10 3.91 11.50
N TYR A 288 -16.68 4.38 10.39
CA TYR A 288 -18.10 4.63 10.28
C TYR A 288 -18.62 4.72 8.83
N ASP A 289 -19.92 4.52 8.66
CA ASP A 289 -20.64 4.79 7.43
C ASP A 289 -21.24 6.20 7.41
N ARG A 290 -21.28 6.82 6.24
CA ARG A 290 -22.08 8.01 5.96
C ARG A 290 -23.23 7.68 5.03
N SER A 291 -24.43 8.17 5.36
CA SER A 291 -25.65 8.04 4.55
C SER A 291 -26.77 8.93 5.10
N GLY A 292 -27.61 9.49 4.23
CA GLY A 292 -28.79 10.26 4.62
C GLY A 292 -28.45 11.44 5.52
N GLU A 293 -29.16 11.61 6.63
CA GLU A 293 -28.86 12.62 7.66
C GLU A 293 -28.29 11.96 8.93
N GLY A 294 -27.42 12.68 9.64
CA GLY A 294 -26.91 12.25 10.94
C GLY A 294 -25.68 13.01 11.39
N GLU A 295 -25.49 13.08 12.70
CA GLU A 295 -24.28 13.58 13.35
C GLU A 295 -24.05 12.72 14.59
N VAL A 296 -22.78 12.53 14.95
CA VAL A 296 -22.37 11.94 16.22
C VAL A 296 -21.48 12.91 16.98
N LYS A 297 -21.80 13.13 18.26
CA LYS A 297 -20.97 13.89 19.19
C LYS A 297 -20.19 12.93 20.06
N ILE A 298 -18.90 13.15 20.20
CA ILE A 298 -17.97 12.23 20.86
C ILE A 298 -17.45 12.89 22.12
N TYR A 299 -17.48 12.15 23.23
CA TYR A 299 -17.02 12.58 24.54
C TYR A 299 -15.99 11.59 25.07
N ILE A 300 -14.91 12.11 25.64
CA ILE A 300 -13.90 11.35 26.39
C ILE A 300 -14.08 11.68 27.87
N ASP A 301 -14.41 10.68 28.70
CA ASP A 301 -14.67 10.86 30.14
C ASP A 301 -15.61 12.05 30.43
N ASP A 302 -16.72 12.11 29.68
CA ASP A 302 -17.74 13.17 29.71
C ASP A 302 -17.29 14.58 29.26
N VAL A 303 -16.06 14.73 28.79
CA VAL A 303 -15.57 15.96 28.15
C VAL A 303 -15.83 15.90 26.65
N PRO A 304 -16.51 16.89 26.04
CA PRO A 304 -16.71 16.93 24.59
C PRO A 304 -15.36 16.96 23.85
N LEU A 305 -15.22 16.10 22.85
CA LEU A 305 -14.06 16.05 21.95
C LEU A 305 -14.38 16.75 20.63
N CYS A 306 -15.30 16.20 19.85
CA CYS A 306 -15.70 16.69 18.54
C CYS A 306 -17.10 16.20 18.14
N ASP A 307 -17.61 16.78 17.06
CA ASP A 307 -18.82 16.36 16.37
C ASP A 307 -18.42 15.89 14.97
N GLU A 308 -18.95 14.74 14.51
CA GLU A 308 -18.69 14.18 13.18
C GLU A 308 -19.98 14.08 12.37
N GLU A 309 -19.92 14.52 11.11
CA GLU A 309 -21.04 14.45 10.18
C GLU A 309 -21.17 13.03 9.59
N LEU A 310 -22.31 12.40 9.85
CA LEU A 310 -22.68 11.09 9.31
C LEU A 310 -23.62 11.20 8.10
N GLY A 311 -24.03 12.43 7.76
CA GLY A 311 -24.87 12.71 6.62
C GLY A 311 -24.13 12.54 5.30
N TRP A 312 -24.82 12.02 4.28
CA TRP A 312 -24.31 11.84 2.93
C TRP A 312 -25.47 11.64 1.95
N ASP A 313 -25.63 12.60 1.03
CA ASP A 313 -26.73 12.63 0.08
C ASP A 313 -26.38 11.97 -1.28
N ASP A 314 -25.11 11.60 -1.49
CA ASP A 314 -24.63 11.06 -2.77
C ASP A 314 -24.69 9.52 -2.82
N PHE A 315 -25.55 8.97 -3.67
CA PHE A 315 -25.51 7.56 -4.12
C PHE A 315 -25.49 6.44 -3.05
N GLY A 316 -26.06 6.65 -1.87
CA GLY A 316 -26.30 5.58 -0.88
C GLY A 316 -25.40 5.67 0.35
N THR A 317 -24.84 4.52 0.76
CA THR A 317 -23.96 4.43 1.94
C THR A 317 -22.50 4.36 1.50
N ALA A 318 -21.65 5.16 2.14
CA ALA A 318 -20.21 5.18 1.92
C ALA A 318 -19.45 4.98 3.24
N HIS A 319 -18.43 4.12 3.23
CA HIS A 319 -17.63 3.79 4.40
C HIS A 319 -16.43 4.75 4.52
N PHE A 320 -16.28 5.38 5.69
CA PHE A 320 -15.25 6.35 6.02
C PHE A 320 -14.45 5.93 7.26
N ILE A 321 -13.18 6.33 7.26
CA ILE A 321 -12.32 6.28 8.43
C ILE A 321 -11.61 7.64 8.53
N SER A 322 -11.74 8.32 9.66
CA SER A 322 -11.19 9.67 9.87
C SER A 322 -10.50 9.81 11.22
N THR A 323 -9.57 10.75 11.30
CA THR A 323 -9.00 11.20 12.59
C THR A 323 -9.99 12.14 13.27
N LEU A 324 -10.18 12.01 14.58
CA LEU A 324 -11.03 12.89 15.40
C LEU A 324 -10.26 14.06 16.03
N GLY A 325 -9.00 14.22 15.65
CA GLY A 325 -8.08 15.23 16.16
C GLY A 325 -6.62 14.77 16.03
N HIS A 326 -5.69 15.69 16.26
CA HIS A 326 -4.26 15.43 16.08
C HIS A 326 -3.51 15.15 17.38
N GLU A 327 -4.07 15.62 18.50
CA GLU A 327 -3.45 15.45 19.81
C GLU A 327 -3.94 14.14 20.46
N PRO A 328 -3.04 13.39 21.13
CA PRO A 328 -3.45 12.27 21.95
C PRO A 328 -4.47 12.70 23.02
N VAL A 329 -5.54 11.93 23.15
CA VAL A 329 -6.49 12.04 24.26
C VAL A 329 -6.12 11.04 25.35
N SER A 330 -6.51 11.31 26.60
CA SER A 330 -6.42 10.36 27.71
C SER A 330 -7.81 9.89 28.09
N ILE A 331 -8.00 8.58 28.14
CA ILE A 331 -9.24 7.90 28.49
C ILE A 331 -9.00 7.13 29.78
N GLU A 332 -9.60 7.59 30.87
CA GLU A 332 -9.55 6.93 32.17
C GLU A 332 -10.67 5.89 32.30
N HIS A 333 -11.86 6.17 31.75
CA HIS A 333 -13.06 5.38 32.01
C HIS A 333 -13.89 5.06 30.77
N SER A 334 -14.17 6.04 29.90
CA SER A 334 -15.15 5.82 28.84
C SER A 334 -15.06 6.75 27.64
N VAL A 335 -15.52 6.24 26.50
CA VAL A 335 -15.89 7.04 25.34
C VAL A 335 -17.40 6.96 25.17
N ARG A 336 -18.06 8.11 25.11
CA ARG A 336 -19.50 8.22 24.93
C ARG A 336 -19.82 8.89 23.60
N LEU A 337 -20.76 8.31 22.87
CA LEU A 337 -21.26 8.76 21.58
C LEU A 337 -22.70 9.20 21.77
N GLU A 338 -23.05 10.42 21.34
CA GLU A 338 -24.43 10.90 21.26
C GLU A 338 -24.83 11.10 19.80
N PHE A 339 -26.02 10.66 19.43
CA PHE A 339 -26.49 10.67 18.05
C PHE A 339 -27.70 11.59 17.90
N THR A 340 -27.79 12.27 16.75
CA THR A 340 -28.97 13.08 16.42
C THR A 340 -30.23 12.25 16.18
N ASN A 341 -30.07 10.97 15.83
CA ASN A 341 -31.15 10.01 15.67
C ASN A 341 -30.65 8.58 15.94
N ALA A 342 -31.56 7.65 16.22
CA ALA A 342 -31.21 6.27 16.60
C ALA A 342 -30.56 5.46 15.46
N GLU A 343 -30.86 5.78 14.19
CA GLU A 343 -30.31 5.10 13.01
C GLU A 343 -28.81 5.41 12.82
N SER A 344 -28.37 6.62 13.16
CA SER A 344 -26.96 7.01 13.15
C SER A 344 -26.09 6.06 13.98
N SER A 345 -26.62 5.48 15.05
CA SER A 345 -25.87 4.53 15.88
C SER A 345 -25.49 3.26 15.13
N SER A 346 -26.24 2.79 14.11
CA SER A 346 -25.86 1.62 13.33
C SER A 346 -24.77 1.89 12.30
N LYS A 347 -24.38 3.15 12.12
CA LYS A 347 -23.34 3.56 11.17
C LYS A 347 -21.93 3.47 11.77
N ILE A 348 -21.78 3.27 13.09
CA ILE A 348 -20.46 3.21 13.72
C ILE A 348 -19.95 1.76 13.68
N HIS A 349 -18.73 1.58 13.17
CA HIS A 349 -18.04 0.29 13.12
C HIS A 349 -17.06 0.13 14.27
N GLY A 350 -16.35 1.19 14.62
CA GLY A 350 -15.40 1.17 15.74
C GLY A 350 -14.68 2.48 16.00
N LEU A 351 -13.87 2.47 17.06
CA LEU A 351 -12.94 3.54 17.40
C LEU A 351 -11.52 3.08 17.12
N VAL A 352 -10.70 4.00 16.62
CA VAL A 352 -9.28 3.78 16.35
C VAL A 352 -8.47 4.62 17.34
N PHE A 353 -7.39 4.06 17.88
CA PHE A 353 -6.40 4.80 18.63
C PHE A 353 -5.00 4.48 18.09
N THR A 354 -4.27 5.51 17.69
CA THR A 354 -2.83 5.45 17.41
C THR A 354 -2.04 6.11 18.53
N ASP A 355 -0.71 5.98 18.56
CA ASP A 355 0.15 6.44 19.66
C ASP A 355 -0.24 5.86 21.03
N VAL A 356 -0.72 4.62 21.06
CA VAL A 356 -1.26 4.04 22.28
C VAL A 356 -0.19 3.93 23.38
N LYS A 357 -0.44 4.51 24.56
CA LYS A 357 0.46 4.52 25.73
C LYS A 357 -0.17 3.90 26.97
#